data_AF-A0A1H7A8C3-F1
#
_entry.id   AF-A0A1H7A8C3-F1
#
_cell.length_a   1.000
_cell.length_b   1.000
_cell.length_c   1.000
_cell.angle_alpha   90.00
_cell.angle_beta   90.00
_cell.angle_gamma   90.00
#
_symmetry.space_group_name_H-M   'P 1'
#
loop_
_entity.id
_entity.type
_entity.pdbx_description
1 polymer ?
#
loop_
_entity_poly.entity_id
_entity_poly.type
_entity_poly.pdbx_seq_one_letter_code
_entity_poly.pdbx_strand_id
1 'polypeptide(L)'
;MLLISCPNCGPRDETEFHYGGQAHIAYPESPNDLTDRQWAEYLFYRENTKGTFAERWVHSTGCRQWFNMLRDTVSYDIHSIYAMGQPRPDLSASAAAGTGSSQKTEPDQPGEFSQAGDYGQAGEPGLAPGASTTGAASPTATTPLSSEGV
;
A
#
# COMPACT_ATOMS: atom_id res chain seq x y z
N MET A 1 5.81 -4.38 -13.28
CA MET A 1 7.00 -3.66 -12.84
C MET A 1 6.54 -2.43 -12.10
N LEU A 2 6.63 -2.41 -10.77
CA LEU A 2 6.33 -1.22 -9.98
C LEU A 2 7.41 -0.16 -10.22
N LEU A 3 6.98 1.11 -10.20
CA LEU A 3 7.86 2.26 -10.26
C LEU A 3 7.99 2.84 -8.85
N ILE A 4 9.15 2.61 -8.22
CA ILE A 4 9.40 2.99 -6.82
C ILE A 4 10.25 4.27 -6.80
N SER A 5 9.74 5.33 -6.15
CA SER A 5 10.43 6.61 -6.03
C SER A 5 11.42 6.62 -4.86
N CYS A 6 12.65 6.16 -5.11
CA CYS A 6 13.74 6.20 -4.13
C CYS A 6 13.95 7.64 -3.62
N PRO A 7 13.96 7.89 -2.30
CA PRO A 7 14.16 9.24 -1.75
C PRO A 7 15.44 9.95 -2.21
N ASN A 8 16.45 9.17 -2.60
CA ASN A 8 17.76 9.68 -3.01
C ASN A 8 17.98 9.67 -4.53
N CYS A 9 17.30 8.78 -5.26
CA CYS A 9 17.58 8.51 -6.68
C CYS A 9 16.40 8.78 -7.63
N GLY A 10 15.23 9.13 -7.09
CA GLY A 10 14.01 9.32 -7.85
C GLY A 10 13.34 8.00 -8.28
N PRO A 11 12.41 8.06 -9.24
CA PRO A 11 11.68 6.89 -9.75
C PRO A 11 12.61 5.87 -10.42
N ARG A 12 12.49 4.60 -10.02
CA ARG A 12 13.24 3.46 -10.55
C ARG A 12 12.38 2.20 -10.60
N ASP A 13 12.76 1.25 -11.45
CA ASP A 13 12.07 -0.04 -11.55
C ASP A 13 12.26 -0.89 -10.29
N GLU A 14 11.23 -1.64 -9.89
CA GLU A 14 11.24 -2.51 -8.69
C GLU A 14 12.41 -3.51 -8.64
N THR A 15 12.91 -3.94 -9.80
CA THR A 15 14.04 -4.89 -9.91
C THR A 15 15.36 -4.32 -9.42
N GLU A 16 15.48 -3.00 -9.26
CA GLU A 16 16.63 -2.36 -8.63
C GLU A 16 16.64 -2.50 -7.09
N PHE A 17 15.52 -2.93 -6.50
CA PHE A 17 15.32 -2.93 -5.06
C PHE A 17 15.20 -4.34 -4.48
N HIS A 18 15.60 -4.49 -3.22
CA HIS A 18 15.30 -5.67 -2.41
C HIS A 18 14.23 -5.37 -1.37
N TYR A 19 13.33 -6.34 -1.20
CA TYR A 19 12.27 -6.29 -0.22
C TYR A 19 12.79 -6.64 1.19
N GLY A 20 12.40 -5.86 2.20
CA GLY A 20 12.81 -6.05 3.59
C GLY A 20 11.69 -6.36 4.57
N GLY A 21 10.49 -6.70 4.08
CA GLY A 21 9.33 -7.03 4.89
C GLY A 21 8.77 -5.85 5.67
N GLN A 22 8.12 -6.14 6.79
CA GLN A 22 7.46 -5.15 7.64
C GLN A 22 8.40 -4.02 8.08
N ALA A 23 7.90 -2.79 8.05
CA ALA A 23 8.55 -1.63 8.65
C ALA A 23 8.38 -1.59 10.17
N HIS A 24 9.15 -0.72 10.83
CA HIS A 24 8.96 -0.38 12.26
C HIS A 24 9.16 -1.52 13.26
N ILE A 25 9.83 -2.60 12.87
CA ILE A 25 10.29 -3.62 13.80
C ILE A 25 11.73 -3.29 14.22
N ALA A 26 11.87 -2.66 15.38
CA ALA A 26 13.16 -2.35 15.99
C ALA A 26 13.80 -3.61 16.58
N TYR A 27 15.14 -3.65 16.57
CA TYR A 27 15.88 -4.64 17.36
C TYR A 27 15.66 -4.37 18.85
N PRO A 28 15.38 -5.39 19.69
CA PRO A 28 15.21 -5.18 21.12
C PRO A 28 16.46 -4.59 21.76
N GLU A 29 16.32 -3.55 22.59
CA GLU A 29 17.46 -2.88 23.23
C GLU A 29 18.21 -3.79 24.21
N SER A 30 17.50 -4.70 24.88
CA SER A 30 18.06 -5.67 25.83
C SER A 30 17.54 -7.09 25.54
N PRO A 31 18.08 -7.78 24.51
CA PRO A 31 17.60 -9.09 24.08
C PRO A 31 17.70 -10.17 25.16
N ASN A 32 18.68 -10.08 26.06
CA ASN A 32 18.91 -11.06 27.13
C ASN A 32 17.82 -11.02 28.22
N ASP A 33 17.05 -9.95 28.28
CA ASP A 33 15.98 -9.78 29.27
C ASP A 33 14.63 -10.30 28.73
N LEU A 34 14.59 -10.70 27.45
CA LEU A 34 13.39 -11.24 26.83
C LEU A 34 13.19 -12.71 27.18
N THR A 35 11.93 -13.09 27.35
CA THR A 35 11.56 -14.51 27.35
C THR A 35 11.77 -15.13 25.96
N ASP A 36 11.98 -16.44 25.90
CA ASP A 36 12.10 -17.18 24.64
C ASP A 36 10.92 -16.90 23.68
N ARG A 37 9.72 -16.72 24.23
CA ARG A 37 8.54 -16.35 23.45
C ARG A 37 8.68 -14.97 22.80
N GLN A 38 9.03 -13.96 23.58
CA GLN A 38 9.20 -12.59 23.05
C GLN A 38 10.35 -12.54 22.03
N TRP A 39 11.41 -13.32 22.27
CA TRP A 39 12.50 -13.45 21.31
C TRP A 39 12.06 -14.15 20.02
N ALA A 40 11.27 -15.22 20.12
CA ALA A 40 10.68 -15.90 18.97
C ALA A 40 9.75 -14.97 18.17
N GLU A 41 8.94 -14.15 18.84
CA GLU A 41 8.12 -13.11 18.21
C GLU A 41 9.00 -12.12 17.42
N TYR A 42 10.10 -11.66 18.00
CA TYR A 42 11.06 -10.80 17.29
C TYR A 42 11.72 -11.51 16.09
N LEU A 43 12.13 -12.77 16.22
CA LEU A 43 12.85 -13.47 15.16
C LEU A 43 11.94 -13.89 14.00
N PHE A 44 10.74 -14.39 14.30
CA PHE A 44 9.93 -15.14 13.32
C PHE A 44 8.59 -14.51 12.97
N TYR A 45 8.08 -13.58 13.78
CA TYR A 45 6.71 -13.05 13.59
C TYR A 45 6.73 -11.67 12.93
N ARG A 46 6.01 -11.53 11.83
CA ARG A 46 5.76 -10.25 11.15
C ARG A 46 4.30 -10.16 10.77
N GLU A 47 3.79 -8.95 10.68
CA GLU A 47 2.47 -8.71 10.08
C GLU A 47 2.50 -9.09 8.59
N ASN A 48 1.38 -9.66 8.13
CA ASN A 48 1.14 -9.99 6.73
C ASN A 48 -0.21 -9.39 6.31
N THR A 49 -0.29 -8.07 6.36
CA THR A 49 -1.55 -7.34 6.18
C THR A 49 -2.03 -7.40 4.73
N LYS A 50 -3.29 -7.81 4.53
CA LYS A 50 -4.00 -7.67 3.26
C LYS A 50 -4.59 -6.25 3.17
N GLY A 51 -4.06 -5.43 2.27
CA GLY A 51 -4.38 -4.00 2.12
C GLY A 51 -3.17 -3.12 2.40
N THR A 52 -3.37 -1.89 2.86
CA THR A 52 -2.27 -0.95 3.14
C THR A 52 -1.29 -1.49 4.19
N PHE A 53 -0.07 -1.77 3.76
CA PHE A 53 1.00 -2.32 4.58
C PHE A 53 2.20 -1.38 4.65
N ALA A 54 2.78 -1.27 5.85
CA ALA A 54 4.02 -0.54 6.06
C ALA A 54 5.20 -1.48 5.94
N GLU A 55 6.02 -1.26 4.92
CA GLU A 55 7.12 -2.14 4.54
C GLU A 55 8.42 -1.38 4.29
N ARG A 56 9.53 -2.13 4.22
CA ARG A 56 10.88 -1.60 3.99
C ARG A 56 11.44 -2.08 2.67
N TRP A 57 12.20 -1.20 2.04
CA TRP A 57 12.89 -1.47 0.79
C TRP A 57 14.31 -0.89 0.85
N VAL A 58 15.23 -1.54 0.17
CA VAL A 58 16.59 -1.05 -0.04
C VAL A 58 16.86 -0.92 -1.54
N HIS A 59 17.41 0.22 -1.96
CA HIS A 59 17.79 0.45 -3.35
C HIS A 59 19.12 -0.22 -3.66
N SER A 60 19.11 -1.54 -3.73
CA SER A 60 20.28 -2.41 -3.75
C SER A 60 21.24 -2.19 -4.92
N THR A 61 20.73 -1.88 -6.11
CA THR A 61 21.57 -1.62 -7.30
C THR A 61 21.89 -0.14 -7.50
N GLY A 62 21.36 0.74 -6.63
CA GLY A 62 21.58 2.19 -6.67
C GLY A 62 22.26 2.72 -5.41
N CYS A 63 21.57 3.59 -4.65
CA CYS A 63 22.18 4.27 -3.48
C CYS A 63 22.42 3.36 -2.26
N ARG A 64 21.91 2.12 -2.27
CA ARG A 64 22.00 1.15 -1.17
C ARG A 64 21.40 1.62 0.16
N GLN A 65 20.58 2.67 0.12
CA GLN A 65 19.90 3.20 1.30
C GLN A 65 18.57 2.46 1.51
N TRP A 66 18.25 2.25 2.79
CA TRP A 66 16.96 1.75 3.23
C TRP A 66 15.96 2.90 3.33
N PHE A 67 14.69 2.60 3.08
CA PHE A 67 13.56 3.49 3.31
C PHE A 67 12.29 2.66 3.58
N ASN A 68 11.23 3.35 4.00
CA ASN A 68 9.93 2.76 4.25
C ASN A 68 8.93 3.15 3.16
N MET A 69 7.92 2.32 2.96
CA MET A 69 6.85 2.53 1.99
C MET A 69 5.51 2.07 2.57
N LEU A 70 4.45 2.84 2.33
CA LEU A 70 3.07 2.37 2.47
C LEU A 70 2.57 1.94 1.10
N ARG A 71 2.25 0.66 0.96
CA ARG A 71 1.72 0.08 -0.29
C ARG A 71 0.51 -0.78 0.00
N ASP A 72 -0.49 -0.75 -0.86
CA ASP A 72 -1.58 -1.72 -0.81
C ASP A 72 -1.08 -3.08 -1.33
N THR A 73 -1.14 -4.13 -0.51
CA THR A 73 -0.63 -5.46 -0.87
C THR A 73 -1.55 -6.24 -1.81
N VAL A 74 -2.71 -5.70 -2.17
CA VAL A 74 -3.67 -6.26 -3.12
C VAL A 74 -3.54 -5.58 -4.49
N SER A 75 -3.60 -4.25 -4.54
CA SER A 75 -3.50 -3.49 -5.82
C SER A 75 -2.07 -3.13 -6.21
N TYR A 76 -1.16 -3.12 -5.23
CA TYR A 76 0.22 -2.63 -5.34
C TYR A 76 0.37 -1.12 -5.49
N ASP A 77 -0.69 -0.36 -5.24
CA ASP A 77 -0.63 1.11 -5.22
C ASP A 77 0.27 1.58 -4.08
N ILE A 78 1.22 2.46 -4.41
CA ILE A 78 2.13 3.07 -3.45
C ILE A 78 1.49 4.36 -2.95
N HIS A 79 1.11 4.38 -1.68
CA HIS A 79 0.50 5.55 -1.04
C HIS A 79 1.54 6.55 -0.54
N SER A 80 2.67 6.07 -0.02
CA SER A 80 3.74 6.96 0.46
C SER A 80 5.08 6.27 0.51
N ILE A 81 6.15 7.06 0.35
CA ILE A 81 7.54 6.67 0.58
C ILE A 81 8.14 7.66 1.57
N TYR A 82 8.85 7.16 2.57
CA TYR A 82 9.39 7.99 3.65
C TYR A 82 10.69 7.41 4.20
N ALA A 83 11.52 8.28 4.78
CA ALA A 83 12.86 7.92 5.25
C ALA A 83 12.82 6.94 6.44
N MET A 84 13.94 6.23 6.65
CA MET A 84 14.13 5.42 7.86
C MET A 84 14.08 6.31 9.11
N GLY A 85 13.52 5.76 10.20
CA GLY A 85 13.35 6.48 11.47
C GLY A 85 12.18 7.47 11.50
N GLN A 86 11.57 7.80 10.35
CA GLN A 86 10.35 8.59 10.33
C GLN A 86 9.14 7.72 10.73
N PRO A 87 8.16 8.29 11.47
CA PRO A 87 6.96 7.56 11.86
C PRO A 87 6.13 7.15 10.64
N ARG A 88 5.27 6.14 10.81
CA ARG A 88 4.30 5.74 9.79
C ARG A 88 3.39 6.93 9.44
N PRO A 89 3.29 7.36 8.18
CA PRO A 89 2.37 8.42 7.77
C PRO A 89 0.91 8.02 7.97
N ASP A 90 0.08 8.97 8.40
CA ASP A 90 -1.37 8.80 8.47
C ASP A 90 -2.00 9.14 7.11
N LEU A 91 -2.60 8.14 6.46
CA LEU A 91 -3.26 8.32 5.17
C LEU A 91 -4.58 9.09 5.28
N SER A 92 -5.21 9.11 6.47
CA SER A 92 -6.45 9.88 6.69
C SER A 92 -6.20 11.39 6.66
N ALA A 93 -5.03 11.83 7.14
CA ALA A 93 -4.62 13.22 7.12
C ALA A 93 -4.22 13.71 5.71
N SER A 94 -3.60 12.84 4.90
CA SER A 94 -3.16 13.22 3.55
C SER A 94 -4.31 13.40 2.56
N ALA A 95 -5.44 12.70 2.76
CA ALA A 95 -6.65 12.90 1.95
C ALA A 95 -7.25 14.30 2.13
N ALA A 96 -7.02 14.97 3.27
CA ALA A 96 -7.50 16.32 3.54
C ALA A 96 -6.59 17.43 2.97
N ALA A 97 -5.37 17.12 2.55
CA ALA A 97 -4.40 18.08 2.03
C ALA A 97 -4.40 18.23 0.49
N GLY A 98 -5.22 17.43 -0.21
CA GLY A 98 -5.32 17.39 -1.66
C GLY A 98 -6.46 18.23 -2.24
N THR A 99 -6.61 19.49 -1.85
CA THR A 99 -7.46 20.47 -2.57
C THR A 99 -6.69 21.75 -2.85
N GLY A 100 -6.22 21.88 -4.10
CA GLY A 100 -5.55 23.06 -4.66
C GLY A 100 -4.26 22.63 -5.36
N SER A 101 -4.02 22.87 -6.66
CA SER A 101 -4.68 23.71 -7.65
C SER A 101 -4.29 23.16 -9.02
N SER A 102 -5.27 22.75 -9.83
CA SER A 102 -5.05 22.55 -11.26
C SER A 102 -4.85 23.92 -11.89
N GLN A 103 -3.59 24.33 -12.10
CA GLN A 103 -3.31 25.45 -12.98
C GLN A 103 -3.64 25.02 -14.42
N LYS A 104 -4.79 25.51 -14.87
CA LYS A 104 -5.22 25.56 -16.26
C LYS A 104 -4.19 26.37 -17.04
N THR A 105 -3.29 25.71 -17.78
CA THR A 105 -2.56 26.35 -18.87
C THR A 105 -3.52 26.48 -20.05
N GLU A 106 -3.87 27.73 -20.34
CA GLU A 106 -4.71 28.16 -21.44
C GLU A 106 -3.90 28.17 -22.75
N PRO A 107 -4.32 27.47 -23.82
CA PRO A 107 -3.79 27.71 -25.15
C PRO A 107 -4.65 28.78 -25.85
N ASP A 108 -3.95 29.81 -26.31
CA ASP A 108 -4.38 30.91 -27.17
C ASP A 108 -5.18 30.42 -28.40
N GLN A 109 -6.35 31.01 -28.64
CA GLN A 109 -7.17 30.77 -29.83
C GLN A 109 -6.71 31.66 -30.99
N PRO A 110 -6.92 31.23 -32.24
CA PRO A 110 -7.91 31.97 -33.02
C PRO A 110 -8.75 31.10 -33.96
N GLY A 111 -9.95 31.61 -34.29
CA GLY A 111 -10.58 31.34 -35.58
C GLY A 111 -11.95 30.68 -35.52
N GLU A 112 -12.97 31.53 -35.54
CA GLU A 112 -14.38 31.24 -35.75
C GLU A 112 -14.65 30.46 -37.05
N PHE A 113 -15.39 29.34 -36.97
CA PHE A 113 -16.13 28.81 -38.11
C PHE A 113 -17.45 28.18 -37.62
N SER A 114 -18.54 28.91 -37.84
CA SER A 114 -19.91 28.43 -37.67
C SER A 114 -20.26 27.42 -38.76
N GLN A 115 -20.74 26.24 -38.37
CA GLN A 115 -21.88 25.64 -39.07
C GLN A 115 -22.65 24.66 -38.16
N ALA A 116 -23.95 24.94 -38.03
CA ALA A 116 -24.91 24.15 -37.28
C ALA A 116 -25.16 22.80 -37.98
N GLY A 117 -25.04 21.71 -37.21
CA GLY A 117 -25.48 20.37 -37.57
C GLY A 117 -26.40 19.83 -36.48
N ASP A 118 -27.70 19.91 -36.76
CA ASP A 118 -28.80 19.36 -35.98
C ASP A 118 -28.70 17.83 -35.92
N TYR A 119 -28.54 17.27 -34.72
CA TYR A 119 -28.71 15.84 -34.47
C TYR A 119 -29.52 15.64 -33.17
N GLY A 120 -30.83 15.56 -33.35
CA GLY A 120 -31.54 14.29 -33.15
C GLY A 120 -31.45 13.65 -31.76
N GLN A 121 -32.42 14.00 -30.95
CA GLN A 121 -32.77 13.46 -29.63
C GLN A 121 -33.28 12.00 -29.71
N ALA A 122 -32.61 11.08 -29.00
CA ALA A 122 -33.14 9.80 -28.50
C ALA A 122 -32.20 9.40 -27.34
N GLY A 123 -32.63 9.18 -26.09
CA GLY A 123 -33.79 8.45 -25.60
C GLY A 123 -33.22 7.36 -24.67
N GLU A 124 -33.29 7.58 -23.34
CA GLU A 124 -32.93 6.57 -22.34
C GLU A 124 -33.88 5.37 -22.40
N PRO A 125 -33.44 4.20 -21.88
CA PRO A 125 -34.09 3.72 -20.66
C PRO A 125 -33.12 3.07 -19.66
N GLY A 126 -33.50 3.11 -18.40
CA GLY A 126 -32.72 2.65 -17.25
C GLY A 126 -33.01 1.22 -16.76
N LEU A 127 -32.52 0.99 -15.52
CA LEU A 127 -32.78 -0.11 -14.57
C LEU A 127 -32.17 -1.50 -14.90
N ALA A 128 -31.65 -2.33 -13.98
CA ALA A 128 -31.63 -2.36 -12.50
C ALA A 128 -30.56 -3.37 -11.99
N PRO A 129 -30.35 -3.54 -10.66
CA PRO A 129 -29.22 -4.24 -10.03
C PRO A 129 -29.54 -5.65 -9.45
N GLY A 130 -28.50 -6.39 -9.02
CA GLY A 130 -28.56 -7.63 -8.22
C GLY A 130 -27.51 -8.66 -8.71
N ALA A 131 -26.79 -9.43 -7.91
CA ALA A 131 -27.10 -9.98 -6.59
C ALA A 131 -25.84 -10.27 -5.77
N SER A 132 -25.98 -10.11 -4.45
CA SER A 132 -25.08 -10.57 -3.40
C SER A 132 -25.16 -12.09 -3.26
N THR A 133 -24.02 -12.75 -2.99
CA THR A 133 -24.00 -14.07 -2.36
C THR A 133 -23.20 -14.02 -1.05
N THR A 134 -23.93 -14.16 0.04
CA THR A 134 -23.54 -14.74 1.34
C THR A 134 -22.85 -16.10 1.08
N GLY A 135 -21.74 -16.48 1.71
CA GLY A 135 -21.55 -16.68 3.15
C GLY A 135 -21.45 -18.18 3.43
N ALA A 136 -20.30 -18.68 3.89
CA ALA A 136 -20.19 -19.97 4.57
C ALA A 136 -18.96 -20.00 5.48
N ALA A 137 -19.25 -20.23 6.76
CA ALA A 137 -18.33 -20.27 7.88
C ALA A 137 -17.57 -21.61 7.98
N SER A 138 -16.48 -21.56 8.75
CA SER A 138 -15.61 -22.65 9.21
C SER A 138 -16.33 -23.87 9.79
N PRO A 139 -15.60 -24.98 9.96
CA PRO A 139 -15.46 -25.48 11.32
C PRO A 139 -14.02 -25.70 11.77
N THR A 140 -13.81 -25.28 13.01
CA THR A 140 -12.70 -25.52 13.93
C THR A 140 -12.56 -27.02 14.23
N ALA A 141 -11.36 -27.57 14.14
CA ALA A 141 -11.04 -28.88 14.69
C ALA A 141 -10.09 -28.72 15.90
N THR A 142 -10.69 -28.75 17.08
CA THR A 142 -10.02 -28.94 18.37
C THR A 142 -9.43 -30.34 18.44
N THR A 143 -8.12 -30.47 18.70
CA THR A 143 -7.52 -31.74 19.13
C THR A 143 -6.97 -31.56 20.55
N PRO A 144 -7.33 -32.41 21.52
CA PRO A 144 -6.89 -32.29 22.90
C PRO A 144 -5.44 -32.76 23.11
N LEU A 145 -4.79 -32.05 24.02
CA LEU A 145 -3.51 -32.32 24.66
C LEU A 145 -3.53 -33.71 25.34
N SER A 146 -2.63 -34.61 24.94
CA SER A 146 -2.34 -35.82 25.70
C SER A 146 -1.11 -35.58 26.57
N SER A 147 -1.36 -35.58 27.87
CA SER A 147 -0.41 -35.61 28.96
C SER A 147 -0.05 -37.06 29.29
N GLU A 148 1.20 -37.45 29.13
CA GLU A 148 1.86 -38.54 29.87
C GLU A 148 3.35 -38.12 29.94
N GLY A 149 4.04 -37.98 31.08
CA GLY A 149 3.81 -38.57 32.39
C GLY A 149 4.68 -39.80 32.58
N VAL A 150 5.96 -39.58 32.93
CA VAL A 150 6.84 -40.29 33.91
C VAL A 150 8.30 -39.93 33.60
#